data_AF-A0A967HTF3-F1
#
_entry.id   AF-A0A967HTF3-F1
#
_cell.length_a   1.000
_cell.length_b   1.000
_cell.length_c   1.000
_cell.angle_alpha   90.00
_cell.angle_beta   90.00
_cell.angle_gamma   90.00
#
_symmetry.space_group_name_H-M   'P 1'
#
loop_
_entity.id
_entity.type
_entity.pdbx_description
1 polymer ?
#
loop_
_entity_poly.entity_id
_entity_poly.type
_entity_poly.pdbx_seq_one_letter_code
_entity_poly.pdbx_strand_id
1 'polypeptide(L)'
;MTLRVTRVEGRGGTARFVDVPWRLHAGREPLWTPPLRSAVRDLLDTRRNPFYREADRALFIAERSGRAVGRVAAIENRRHNRHHGDRVGFFGFFDAVDDGEAVAALLGAAEGWLSERGLTASRGPVSP
;
A
#
# COMPACT_ATOMS: atom_id res chain seq x y z
N MET A 1 -17.53 -3.58 -15.63
CA MET A 1 -16.70 -2.36 -15.69
C MET A 1 -15.26 -2.73 -15.37
N THR A 2 -14.29 -2.35 -16.21
CA THR A 2 -12.90 -2.83 -16.12
C THR A 2 -12.18 -2.27 -14.89
N LEU A 3 -11.57 -3.17 -14.10
CA LEU A 3 -10.68 -2.84 -13.00
C LEU A 3 -9.32 -2.37 -13.53
N ARG A 4 -8.74 -1.33 -12.92
CA ARG A 4 -7.38 -0.87 -13.21
C ARG A 4 -6.60 -0.73 -11.92
N VAL A 5 -5.46 -1.42 -11.82
CA VAL A 5 -4.48 -1.19 -10.76
C VAL A 5 -3.36 -0.29 -11.30
N THR A 6 -3.05 0.78 -10.57
CA THR A 6 -2.02 1.75 -10.97
C THR A 6 -1.03 1.95 -9.83
N ARG A 7 0.27 1.85 -10.14
CA ARG A 7 1.32 2.31 -9.25
C ARG A 7 1.32 3.83 -9.21
N VAL A 8 1.21 4.42 -8.02
CA VAL A 8 1.18 5.87 -7.83
C VAL A 8 2.48 6.37 -7.22
N GLU A 9 2.95 7.51 -7.73
CA GLU A 9 4.28 8.04 -7.41
C GLU A 9 4.25 9.53 -7.08
N GLY A 10 5.34 10.00 -6.48
CA GLY A 10 5.51 11.39 -6.07
C GLY A 10 4.50 11.85 -5.01
N ARG A 11 4.49 13.15 -4.77
CA ARG A 11 3.65 13.78 -3.74
C ARG A 11 2.16 13.66 -4.06
N GLY A 12 1.77 13.88 -5.32
CA GLY A 12 0.37 13.78 -5.77
C GLY A 12 -0.17 12.35 -5.69
N GLY A 13 0.62 11.37 -6.14
CA GLY A 13 0.25 9.96 -6.03
C GLY A 13 0.14 9.48 -4.57
N THR A 14 1.08 9.88 -3.73
CA THR A 14 1.02 9.57 -2.28
C THR A 14 -0.21 10.21 -1.63
N ALA A 15 -0.57 11.45 -1.98
CA ALA A 15 -1.79 12.08 -1.48
C ALA A 15 -3.05 11.30 -1.89
N ARG A 16 -3.16 10.90 -3.18
CA ARG A 16 -4.26 10.05 -3.66
C ARG A 16 -4.35 8.73 -2.88
N PHE A 17 -3.22 8.08 -2.62
CA PHE A 17 -3.16 6.84 -1.85
C PHE A 17 -3.62 7.03 -0.40
N VAL A 18 -3.20 8.12 0.24
CA VAL A 18 -3.63 8.45 1.61
C VAL A 18 -5.13 8.72 1.67
N ASP A 19 -5.72 9.32 0.64
CA ASP A 19 -7.14 9.65 0.61
C ASP A 19 -8.07 8.45 0.37
N VAL A 20 -7.58 7.29 -0.07
CA VAL A 20 -8.44 6.14 -0.42
C VAL A 20 -9.36 5.72 0.74
N PRO A 21 -8.89 5.46 1.98
CA PRO A 21 -9.77 5.07 3.08
C PRO A 21 -10.89 6.08 3.35
N TRP A 22 -10.62 7.38 3.19
CA TRP A 22 -11.65 8.41 3.31
C TRP A 22 -12.70 8.34 2.23
N ARG A 23 -12.37 7.86 1.03
CA ARG A 23 -13.35 7.66 -0.02
C ARG A 23 -14.15 6.37 0.18
N LEU A 24 -13.52 5.35 0.76
CA LEU A 24 -14.16 4.06 1.02
C LEU A 24 -15.14 4.17 2.18
N HIS A 25 -14.74 4.74 3.31
CA HIS A 25 -15.49 4.64 4.56
C HIS A 25 -16.27 5.90 4.95
N ALA A 26 -15.84 7.10 4.54
CA ALA A 26 -16.49 8.33 5.01
C ALA A 26 -17.96 8.38 4.57
N GLY A 27 -18.86 8.53 5.55
CA GLY A 27 -20.31 8.54 5.33
C GLY A 27 -20.94 7.16 5.14
N ARG A 28 -20.15 6.07 5.11
CA ARG A 28 -20.64 4.69 5.00
C ARG A 28 -20.54 3.92 6.31
N GLU A 29 -19.48 4.17 7.06
CA GLU A 29 -19.16 3.44 8.29
C GLU A 29 -19.14 4.40 9.49
N PRO A 30 -20.22 4.44 10.31
CA PRO A 30 -20.33 5.38 11.42
C PRO A 30 -19.25 5.22 12.50
N LEU A 31 -18.66 4.02 12.61
CA LEU A 31 -17.64 3.69 13.61
C LEU A 31 -16.21 3.85 13.08
N TRP A 32 -16.05 4.23 11.81
CA TRP A 32 -14.73 4.40 11.22
C TRP A 32 -14.03 5.63 11.81
N THR A 33 -12.87 5.41 12.42
CA THR A 33 -12.05 6.48 13.01
C THR A 33 -10.85 6.75 12.08
N PRO A 34 -10.87 7.81 11.25
CA PRO A 34 -9.79 8.09 10.32
C PRO A 34 -8.50 8.49 11.06
N PRO A 35 -7.32 7.96 10.67
CA PRO A 35 -6.04 8.48 11.16
C PRO A 35 -5.80 9.90 10.64
N LEU A 36 -4.92 10.70 11.25
CA LEU A 36 -4.56 11.99 10.65
C LEU A 36 -3.86 11.79 9.31
N ARG A 37 -4.35 12.42 8.23
CA ARG A 37 -3.72 12.33 6.89
C ARG A 37 -2.24 12.74 6.92
N SER A 38 -1.88 13.72 7.75
CA SER A 38 -0.48 14.15 7.95
C SER A 38 0.36 13.01 8.50
N ALA A 39 -0.11 12.32 9.54
CA ALA A 39 0.60 11.19 10.13
C ALA A 39 0.82 10.07 9.10
N VAL A 40 -0.21 9.70 8.33
CA VAL A 40 -0.06 8.68 7.27
C VAL A 40 0.94 9.14 6.18
N ARG A 41 0.92 10.42 5.80
CA ARG A 41 1.90 10.98 4.86
C ARG A 41 3.32 10.93 5.41
N ASP A 42 3.52 11.25 6.68
CA ASP A 42 4.84 11.19 7.32
C ASP A 42 5.36 9.74 7.36
N LEU A 43 4.51 8.75 7.66
CA LEU A 43 4.88 7.33 7.60
C LEU A 43 5.28 6.88 6.20
N LEU A 44 4.70 7.48 5.16
CA LEU A 44 5.00 7.18 3.76
C LEU A 44 6.15 8.04 3.21
N ASP A 45 6.58 9.11 3.85
CA ASP A 45 7.60 9.99 3.29
C ASP A 45 8.97 9.31 3.25
N THR A 46 9.42 8.89 2.06
CA THR A 46 10.68 8.17 1.88
C THR A 46 11.91 9.04 2.09
N ARG A 47 11.76 10.37 2.11
CA ARG A 47 12.84 11.32 2.37
C ARG A 47 12.94 11.65 3.85
N ARG A 48 11.82 11.68 4.57
CA ARG A 48 11.77 12.10 5.98
C ARG A 48 11.75 10.94 6.97
N ASN A 49 11.09 9.83 6.67
CA ASN A 49 10.99 8.70 7.59
C ASN A 49 12.28 7.84 7.53
N PRO A 50 13.03 7.72 8.65
CA PRO A 50 14.28 6.95 8.71
C PRO A 50 14.15 5.48 8.32
N PHE A 51 12.95 4.90 8.40
CA PHE A 51 12.66 3.54 7.95
C PHE A 51 13.14 3.30 6.51
N TYR A 52 12.92 4.26 5.62
CA TYR A 52 13.27 4.14 4.19
C TYR A 52 14.76 4.36 3.88
N ARG A 53 15.62 4.56 4.88
CA ARG A 53 17.08 4.44 4.68
C ARG A 53 17.46 3.01 4.27
N GLU A 54 16.68 2.03 4.72
CA GLU A 54 16.93 0.59 4.54
C GLU A 54 15.70 -0.13 3.98
N ALA A 55 14.75 0.62 3.43
CA ALA A 55 13.52 0.08 2.88
C ALA A 55 13.07 0.86 1.63
N ASP A 56 12.39 0.17 0.73
CA ASP A 56 11.70 0.78 -0.41
C ASP A 56 10.22 0.44 -0.37
N ARG A 57 9.41 1.24 -1.06
CA ARG A 57 7.98 1.00 -1.19
C ARG A 57 7.45 1.28 -2.59
N ALA A 58 6.40 0.56 -2.95
CA ALA A 58 5.50 0.92 -4.05
C ALA A 58 4.07 1.05 -3.52
N LEU A 59 3.33 2.03 -4.04
CA LEU A 59 1.93 2.26 -3.70
C LEU A 59 1.06 1.92 -4.88
N PHE A 60 0.00 1.17 -4.65
CA PHE A 60 -0.96 0.79 -5.67
C PHE A 60 -2.36 1.23 -5.26
N ILE A 61 -3.12 1.71 -6.26
CA ILE A 61 -4.54 2.01 -6.12
C ILE A 61 -5.29 1.21 -7.18
N ALA A 62 -6.37 0.55 -6.78
CA ALA A 62 -7.33 -0.07 -7.66
C ALA A 62 -8.47 0.89 -7.93
N GLU A 63 -8.81 1.09 -9.20
CA GLU A 63 -9.89 1.96 -9.64
C GLU A 63 -10.87 1.22 -10.55
N ARG A 64 -12.18 1.45 -10.35
CA ARG A 64 -13.25 1.10 -11.28
C ARG A 64 -14.02 2.34 -11.66
N SER A 65 -14.18 2.56 -12.96
CA SER A 65 -14.93 3.72 -13.48
C SER A 65 -14.46 5.06 -12.88
N GLY A 66 -13.13 5.21 -12.74
CA GLY A 66 -12.49 6.40 -12.17
C GLY A 66 -12.64 6.58 -10.66
N ARG A 67 -13.22 5.60 -9.95
CA ARG A 67 -13.36 5.62 -8.48
C ARG A 67 -12.40 4.62 -7.86
N ALA A 68 -11.69 5.05 -6.83
CA ALA A 68 -10.86 4.15 -6.03
C ALA A 68 -11.75 3.11 -5.33
N VAL A 69 -11.38 1.84 -5.47
CA VAL A 69 -12.04 0.68 -4.83
C VAL A 69 -11.09 -0.05 -3.87
N GLY A 70 -9.82 0.33 -3.84
CA GLY A 70 -8.87 -0.15 -2.84
C GLY A 70 -7.45 0.37 -3.05
N ARG A 71 -6.57 0.01 -2.13
CA ARG A 71 -5.16 0.36 -2.13
C ARG A 71 -4.31 -0.69 -1.43
N VAL A 72 -3.02 -0.74 -1.76
CA VAL A 72 -2.01 -1.50 -1.04
C VAL A 72 -0.63 -0.90 -1.21
N ALA A 73 0.19 -0.94 -0.17
CA ALA A 73 1.62 -0.68 -0.27
C ALA A 73 2.39 -2.00 -0.30
N ALA A 74 3.32 -2.15 -1.23
CA ALA A 74 4.36 -3.18 -1.19
C ALA A 74 5.62 -2.56 -0.59
N ILE A 75 6.30 -3.28 0.29
CA ILE A 75 7.43 -2.77 1.08
C ILE A 75 8.54 -3.82 1.09
N GLU A 76 9.74 -3.42 0.66
CA GLU A 76 10.95 -4.19 0.89
C GLU A 76 11.66 -3.60 2.10
N ASN A 77 11.88 -4.40 3.15
CA ASN A 77 12.70 -4.00 4.30
C ASN A 77 14.01 -4.78 4.29
N ARG A 78 15.08 -4.16 3.77
CA ARG A 78 16.40 -4.80 3.66
C ARG A 78 17.03 -5.05 5.02
N ARG A 79 16.73 -4.20 6.02
CA ARG A 79 17.21 -4.41 7.40
C ARG A 79 16.61 -5.66 8.03
N HIS A 80 15.31 -5.91 7.82
CA HIS A 80 14.66 -7.16 8.25
C HIS A 80 15.34 -8.37 7.61
N ASN A 81 15.47 -8.36 6.29
CA ASN A 81 16.05 -9.48 5.54
C ASN A 81 17.48 -9.79 5.97
N ARG A 82 18.32 -8.77 6.22
CA ARG A 82 19.67 -8.97 6.77
C ARG A 82 19.67 -9.51 8.20
N HIS A 83 18.74 -9.07 9.04
CA HIS A 83 18.68 -9.50 10.44
C HIS A 83 18.20 -10.95 10.58
N HIS A 84 17.22 -11.35 9.79
CA HIS A 84 16.60 -12.67 9.86
C HIS A 84 17.19 -13.70 8.87
N GLY A 85 18.00 -13.25 7.91
CA GLY A 85 18.54 -14.13 6.87
C GLY A 85 17.47 -14.65 5.90
N ASP A 86 16.37 -13.92 5.74
CA ASP A 86 15.25 -14.26 4.86
C ASP A 86 15.13 -13.30 3.67
N ARG A 87 14.18 -13.58 2.78
CA ARG A 87 13.89 -12.79 1.57
C ARG A 87 12.40 -12.45 1.54
N VAL A 88 11.93 -11.84 2.61
CA VAL A 88 10.50 -11.53 2.80
C VAL A 88 10.22 -10.09 2.39
N GLY A 89 9.21 -9.92 1.55
CA GLY A 89 8.55 -8.66 1.30
C GLY A 89 7.35 -8.47 2.21
N PHE A 90 6.88 -7.23 2.33
CA PHE A 90 5.74 -6.90 3.15
C PHE A 90 4.65 -6.20 2.34
N PHE A 91 3.40 -6.43 2.72
CA PHE A 91 2.29 -5.59 2.27
C PHE A 91 1.69 -4.85 3.47
N GLY A 92 1.23 -3.63 3.26
CA GLY A 92 0.69 -2.76 4.30
C GLY A 92 -0.25 -1.71 3.73
N PHE A 93 -0.88 -0.93 4.62
CA PHE A 93 -1.90 0.06 4.23
C PHE A 93 -2.99 -0.51 3.30
N PHE A 94 -3.23 -1.82 3.40
CA PHE A 94 -4.21 -2.52 2.58
C PHE A 94 -5.61 -2.11 3.02
N ASP A 95 -6.44 -1.75 2.05
CA ASP A 95 -7.82 -1.36 2.27
C ASP A 95 -8.57 -1.49 0.94
N ALA A 96 -9.76 -2.09 0.95
CA ALA A 96 -10.55 -2.33 -0.26
C ALA A 96 -12.03 -2.44 0.09
N VAL A 97 -12.90 -2.10 -0.86
CA VAL A 97 -14.31 -2.48 -0.80
C VAL A 97 -14.44 -4.01 -0.89
N ASP A 98 -15.61 -4.54 -0.56
CA ASP A 98 -15.94 -5.96 -0.70
C ASP A 98 -16.03 -6.36 -2.20
N ASP A 99 -14.87 -6.47 -2.84
CA ASP A 99 -14.65 -6.77 -4.25
C ASP A 99 -13.42 -7.68 -4.37
N GLY A 100 -13.67 -8.99 -4.46
CA GLY A 100 -12.60 -10.00 -4.53
C GLY A 100 -11.66 -9.84 -5.72
N GLU A 101 -12.14 -9.30 -6.86
CA GLU A 101 -11.28 -9.03 -8.02
C GLU A 101 -10.34 -7.86 -7.72
N ALA A 102 -10.81 -6.81 -7.04
CA ALA A 102 -9.96 -5.71 -6.59
C ALA A 102 -8.90 -6.16 -5.56
N VAL A 103 -9.30 -7.00 -4.61
CA VAL A 103 -8.38 -7.57 -3.61
C VAL A 103 -7.28 -8.39 -4.28
N ALA A 104 -7.64 -9.33 -5.15
CA ALA A 104 -6.69 -10.18 -5.85
C ALA A 104 -5.73 -9.36 -6.73
N ALA A 105 -6.24 -8.36 -7.45
CA ALA A 105 -5.41 -7.52 -8.31
C ALA A 105 -4.44 -6.63 -7.52
N LEU A 106 -4.86 -6.09 -6.37
CA LEU A 106 -4.00 -5.30 -5.50
C LEU A 106 -2.86 -6.14 -4.92
N LEU A 107 -3.19 -7.28 -4.32
CA LEU A 107 -2.20 -8.19 -3.74
C LEU A 107 -1.24 -8.71 -4.82
N GLY A 108 -1.76 -9.10 -5.99
CA GLY A 108 -0.93 -9.52 -7.12
C GLY A 108 0.01 -8.42 -7.62
N ALA A 109 -0.41 -7.16 -7.64
CA ALA A 109 0.46 -6.03 -7.98
C ALA A 109 1.56 -5.80 -6.93
N ALA A 110 1.23 -5.95 -5.65
CA ALA A 110 2.20 -5.85 -4.57
C ALA A 110 3.23 -6.99 -4.63
N GLU A 111 2.77 -8.23 -4.78
CA GLU A 111 3.60 -9.42 -4.90
C GLU A 111 4.49 -9.38 -6.15
N GLY A 112 3.96 -8.94 -7.29
CA GLY A 112 4.74 -8.74 -8.51
C GLY A 112 5.91 -7.79 -8.29
N TRP A 113 5.67 -6.64 -7.65
CA TRP A 113 6.72 -5.68 -7.32
C TRP A 113 7.77 -6.25 -6.35
N LEU A 114 7.37 -7.09 -5.40
CA LEU A 114 8.30 -7.75 -4.46
C LEU A 114 9.13 -8.83 -5.17
N SER A 115 8.50 -9.62 -6.05
CA SER A 115 9.12 -10.69 -6.82
C SER A 115 10.17 -10.15 -7.80
N GLU A 116 9.89 -9.03 -8.48
CA GLU A 116 10.85 -8.31 -9.35
C GLU A 116 12.15 -7.92 -8.62
N ARG A 117 12.11 -7.86 -7.28
CA ARG A 117 13.23 -7.51 -6.40
C ARG A 117 13.90 -8.72 -5.75
N GLY A 118 13.52 -9.94 -6.17
CA GLY A 118 14.09 -11.19 -5.68
C GLY A 118 13.60 -11.63 -4.29
N LEU A 119 12.50 -11.05 -3.80
CA LEU A 119 11.84 -11.49 -2.57
C LEU A 119 10.98 -12.71 -2.86
N THR A 120 11.00 -13.69 -1.97
CA THR A 120 10.42 -15.02 -2.19
C THR A 120 9.13 -15.28 -1.42
N ALA A 121 8.74 -14.36 -0.55
CA ALA A 121 7.48 -14.43 0.20
C ALA A 121 6.96 -13.03 0.51
N SER A 122 5.66 -12.92 0.76
CA SER A 122 4.99 -11.69 1.19
C SER A 122 4.34 -11.89 2.56
N ARG A 123 4.48 -10.92 3.48
CA ARG A 123 3.90 -10.96 4.83
C ARG A 123 3.18 -9.65 5.15
N GLY A 124 2.01 -9.72 5.77
CA GLY A 124 1.28 -8.52 6.13
C GLY A 124 -0.07 -8.80 6.80
N PRO A 125 -0.82 -7.74 7.15
CA PRO A 125 -0.48 -6.34 6.90
C PRO A 125 0.58 -5.80 7.88
N VAL A 126 1.61 -5.11 7.37
CA VAL A 126 2.62 -4.38 8.15
C VAL A 126 2.83 -3.00 7.54
N SER A 127 2.55 -1.95 8.32
CA SER A 127 2.82 -0.56 7.96
C SER A 127 3.98 -0.03 8.81
N PRO A 128 4.95 0.73 8.24
CA PRO A 128 6.05 1.34 8.98
C PRO A 128 5.59 2.42 9.96
#